data_AF-A0AAW1DYN6-F1
#
_entry.id   AF-A0AAW1DYN6-F1
#
_cell.length_a   1.000
_cell.length_b   1.000
_cell.length_c   1.000
_cell.angle_alpha   90.00
_cell.angle_beta   90.00
_cell.angle_gamma   90.00
#
_symmetry.space_group_name_H-M   'P 1'
#
loop_
_entity.id
_entity.type
_entity.pdbx_description
1 polymer ?
#
loop_
_entity_poly.entity_id
_entity_poly.type
_entity_poly.pdbx_seq_one_letter_code
_entity_poly.pdbx_strand_id
1 'polypeptide(L)'
;MVLAELKKSNFTLLNQHIQFDENGDPTFGSYSIVFWNQGGDAEEIGSYRFHPSVHFFINNTKIQWNPIGEVPTSLCSPECDVGFAKEQDGIHKCCFNCEICPDGTYINSTEDPYTCVSCKETEWSAAGSTSCTLRVVEYIPFTDSGAILIMVGAWALVGLTLAMSVLFAINYNTPVVRSAGGPMCFLIFGCLSLCSLSVFFYFGKPTTSFCILRNTQEYFQGLIQNYTKTMSQ
;
A
#
# COMPACT_ATOMS: atom_id res chain seq x y z
N MET A 1 -53.48 44.42 1.39
CA MET A 1 -52.80 45.55 0.74
C MET A 1 -51.62 46.08 1.58
N VAL A 2 -51.80 46.34 2.88
CA VAL A 2 -50.74 46.91 3.75
C VAL A 2 -49.46 46.05 3.87
N LEU A 3 -49.60 44.73 4.05
CA LEU A 3 -48.44 43.82 4.20
C LEU A 3 -47.49 43.85 2.99
N ALA A 4 -48.03 43.92 1.78
CA ALA A 4 -47.24 43.96 0.54
C ALA A 4 -46.42 45.25 0.41
N GLU A 5 -46.91 46.34 0.99
CA GLU A 5 -46.23 47.63 1.00
C GLU A 5 -45.21 47.71 2.15
N LEU A 6 -45.48 47.10 3.31
CA LEU A 6 -44.51 46.97 4.41
C LEU A 6 -43.27 46.17 3.98
N LYS A 7 -43.42 45.11 3.19
CA LYS A 7 -42.29 44.33 2.64
C LYS A 7 -41.40 45.13 1.69
N LYS A 8 -41.95 46.15 1.03
CA LYS A 8 -41.19 47.05 0.13
C LYS A 8 -40.60 48.26 0.84
N SER A 9 -40.81 48.37 2.16
CA SER A 9 -40.34 49.52 2.92
C SER A 9 -38.82 49.56 2.95
N ASN A 10 -38.30 50.75 2.68
CA ASN A 10 -36.89 51.08 2.77
C ASN A 10 -36.81 52.46 3.39
N PHE A 11 -36.23 52.55 4.58
CA PHE A 11 -36.09 53.80 5.31
C PHE A 11 -34.84 53.80 6.18
N THR A 12 -34.39 55.00 6.55
CA THR A 12 -33.26 55.17 7.46
C THR A 12 -33.78 55.53 8.86
N LEU A 13 -33.34 54.81 9.87
CA LEU A 13 -33.64 55.08 11.29
C LEU A 13 -32.32 55.15 12.05
N LEU A 14 -32.10 56.20 12.86
CA LEU A 14 -30.88 56.36 13.66
C LEU A 14 -29.57 56.17 12.85
N ASN A 15 -29.55 56.71 11.62
CA ASN A 15 -28.43 56.60 10.70
C ASN A 15 -28.11 55.15 10.23
N GLN A 16 -29.10 54.25 10.31
CA GLN A 16 -29.04 52.87 9.83
C GLN A 16 -30.13 52.66 8.77
N HIS A 17 -29.75 52.03 7.65
CA HIS A 17 -30.66 51.73 6.55
C HIS A 17 -31.38 50.41 6.84
N ILE A 18 -32.70 50.46 6.99
CA ILE A 18 -33.55 49.32 7.30
C ILE A 18 -34.29 48.90 6.03
N GLN A 19 -34.12 47.63 5.68
CA GLN A 19 -34.78 46.99 4.57
C GLN A 19 -35.08 45.54 4.96
N PHE A 20 -36.11 44.96 4.36
CA PHE A 20 -36.53 43.60 4.61
C PHE A 20 -36.34 42.74 3.37
N ASP A 21 -36.04 41.45 3.57
CA ASP A 21 -35.95 40.46 2.51
C ASP A 21 -37.35 39.94 2.09
N GLU A 22 -37.40 38.95 1.21
CA GLU A 22 -38.66 38.37 0.73
C GLU A 22 -39.49 37.71 1.84
N ASN A 23 -38.81 37.21 2.89
CA ASN A 23 -39.44 36.58 4.05
C ASN A 23 -39.95 37.63 5.06
N GLY A 24 -39.43 38.85 5.01
CA GLY A 24 -39.74 39.93 5.94
C GLY A 24 -38.69 40.08 7.04
N ASP A 25 -37.51 39.48 6.89
CA ASP A 25 -36.39 39.58 7.81
C ASP A 25 -35.53 40.81 7.47
N PRO A 26 -35.02 41.54 8.48
CA PRO A 26 -34.18 42.71 8.23
C PRO A 26 -32.86 42.31 7.57
N THR A 27 -32.51 42.97 6.47
CA THR A 27 -31.28 42.71 5.70
C THR A 27 -30.03 43.32 6.35
N PHE A 28 -30.22 44.06 7.44
CA PHE A 28 -29.18 44.69 8.25
C PHE A 28 -29.41 44.37 9.72
N GLY A 29 -28.32 44.17 10.46
CA GLY A 29 -28.37 43.98 11.90
C GLY A 29 -27.01 43.69 12.51
N SER A 30 -26.98 43.79 13.83
CA SER A 30 -25.82 43.46 14.66
C SER A 30 -26.26 42.68 15.89
N TYR A 31 -25.49 41.68 16.27
CA TYR A 31 -25.63 40.94 17.51
C TYR A 31 -24.43 41.25 18.40
N SER A 32 -24.70 41.45 19.69
CA SER A 32 -23.67 41.52 20.73
C SER A 32 -23.47 40.13 21.32
N ILE A 33 -22.20 39.74 21.48
CA ILE A 33 -21.82 38.46 22.09
C ILE A 33 -21.47 38.76 23.54
N VAL A 34 -22.16 38.08 24.45
CA VAL A 34 -22.01 38.29 25.90
C VAL A 34 -21.41 37.07 26.58
N PHE A 35 -20.60 37.31 27.60
CA PHE A 35 -20.04 36.30 28.48
C PHE A 35 -20.49 36.55 29.91
N TRP A 36 -20.96 35.51 30.58
CA TRP A 36 -21.33 35.58 31.99
C TRP A 36 -20.07 35.37 32.83
N ASN A 37 -19.67 36.40 33.56
CA ASN A 37 -18.51 36.32 34.43
C ASN A 37 -18.82 35.47 35.68
N GLN A 38 -17.78 35.15 36.47
CA GLN A 38 -17.96 34.39 37.73
C GLN A 38 -18.79 35.11 38.78
N GLY A 39 -18.92 36.43 38.68
CA GLY A 39 -19.79 37.26 39.53
C GLY A 39 -21.27 37.20 39.15
N GLY A 40 -21.61 36.59 38.01
CA GLY A 40 -22.98 36.51 37.50
C GLY A 40 -23.40 37.70 36.62
N ASP A 41 -22.48 38.59 36.25
CA ASP A 41 -22.76 39.70 35.34
C ASP A 41 -22.48 39.32 33.89
N ALA A 42 -23.33 39.78 32.97
CA ALA A 42 -23.13 39.63 31.54
C ALA A 42 -22.25 40.78 31.00
N GLU A 43 -21.08 40.44 30.48
CA GLU A 43 -20.17 41.38 29.82
C GLU A 43 -20.22 41.21 28.31
N GLU A 44 -20.32 42.31 27.56
CA GLU A 44 -20.16 42.27 26.09
C GLU A 44 -18.68 42.06 25.73
N ILE A 45 -18.42 40.93 25.07
CA ILE A 45 -17.09 40.47 24.68
C ILE A 45 -16.87 40.49 23.16
N GLY A 46 -17.92 40.67 22.37
CA GLY A 46 -17.82 40.58 20.92
C GLY A 46 -19.04 41.13 20.21
N SER A 47 -18.94 41.22 18.89
CA SER A 47 -20.05 41.62 18.03
C SER A 47 -20.01 40.89 16.69
N TYR A 48 -21.19 40.63 16.15
CA TYR A 48 -21.40 40.09 14.83
C TYR A 48 -22.28 41.04 14.03
N ARG A 49 -21.82 41.47 12.86
CA ARG A 49 -22.58 42.29 11.92
C ARG A 49 -22.60 41.58 10.58
N PHE A 50 -23.73 41.56 9.90
CA PHE A 50 -23.87 40.86 8.61
C PHE A 50 -24.12 41.80 7.42
N HIS A 51 -24.21 43.12 7.66
CA HIS A 51 -24.37 44.13 6.63
C HIS A 51 -23.60 45.42 7.00
N PRO A 52 -22.94 46.11 6.04
CA PRO A 52 -22.82 45.79 4.60
C PRO A 52 -21.85 44.63 4.28
N SER A 53 -21.05 44.21 5.26
CA SER A 53 -20.17 43.03 5.16
C SER A 53 -20.24 42.24 6.46
N VAL A 54 -19.90 40.95 6.38
CA VAL A 54 -19.83 40.10 7.56
C VAL A 54 -18.60 40.51 8.38
N HIS A 55 -18.84 41.06 9.56
CA HIS A 55 -17.82 41.41 10.53
C HIS A 55 -18.10 40.67 11.84
N PHE A 56 -17.24 39.69 12.14
CA PHE A 56 -17.27 38.93 13.39
C PHE A 56 -16.04 39.29 14.22
N PHE A 57 -16.27 39.72 15.45
CA PHE A 57 -15.21 40.03 16.40
C PHE A 57 -15.54 39.46 17.77
N ILE A 58 -14.57 38.81 18.38
CA ILE A 58 -14.65 38.35 19.76
C ILE A 58 -13.33 38.65 20.46
N ASN A 59 -13.42 39.23 21.65
CA ASN A 59 -12.28 39.56 22.47
C ASN A 59 -11.97 38.42 23.45
N ASN A 60 -11.06 37.53 23.04
CA ASN A 60 -10.65 36.38 23.83
C ASN A 60 -10.04 36.77 25.19
N THR A 61 -9.47 37.97 25.35
CA THR A 61 -8.85 38.39 26.62
C THR A 61 -9.89 38.66 27.72
N LYS A 62 -11.16 38.84 27.35
CA LYS A 62 -12.27 39.02 28.30
C LYS A 62 -12.93 37.69 28.70
N ILE A 63 -12.59 36.60 28.03
CA ILE A 63 -13.17 35.28 28.31
C ILE A 63 -12.35 34.61 29.41
N GLN A 64 -13.01 34.27 30.52
CA GLN A 64 -12.39 33.57 31.63
C GLN A 64 -12.74 32.09 31.55
N TRP A 65 -11.81 31.28 31.05
CA TRP A 65 -11.96 29.82 31.05
C TRP A 65 -11.70 29.22 32.42
N ASN A 66 -12.33 28.08 32.70
CA ASN A 66 -12.11 27.29 33.91
C ASN A 66 -11.79 25.84 33.49
N PRO A 67 -10.55 25.35 33.64
CA PRO A 67 -9.39 25.94 34.32
C PRO A 67 -8.82 27.22 33.67
N ILE A 68 -8.11 28.03 34.45
CA ILE A 68 -7.67 29.39 34.05
C ILE A 68 -6.78 29.35 32.81
N GLY A 69 -7.20 30.03 31.76
CA GLY A 69 -6.39 30.34 30.58
C GLY A 69 -6.44 29.32 29.44
N GLU A 70 -7.03 28.14 29.65
CA GLU A 70 -7.14 27.11 28.63
C GLU A 70 -8.54 27.05 28.02
N VAL A 71 -8.64 27.28 26.71
CA VAL A 71 -9.88 27.09 25.97
C VAL A 71 -10.21 25.59 25.97
N PRO A 72 -11.41 25.18 26.45
CA PRO A 72 -11.79 23.77 26.44
C PRO A 72 -11.94 23.28 25.00
N THR A 73 -11.32 22.15 24.69
CA THR A 73 -11.49 21.46 23.41
C THR A 73 -12.65 20.48 23.49
N SER A 74 -13.65 20.64 22.62
CA SER A 74 -14.77 19.70 22.50
C SER A 74 -14.50 18.64 21.42
N LEU A 75 -13.41 17.88 21.58
CA LEU A 75 -13.04 16.78 20.69
C LEU A 75 -13.37 15.44 21.35
N CYS A 76 -14.04 14.55 20.62
CA CYS A 76 -14.33 13.20 21.12
C CYS A 76 -13.10 12.29 21.01
N SER A 77 -12.47 12.31 19.83
CA SER A 77 -11.24 11.58 19.54
C SER A 77 -10.18 12.54 19.01
N PRO A 78 -8.91 12.40 19.42
CA PRO A 78 -7.81 13.14 18.83
C PRO A 78 -7.57 12.71 17.38
N GLU A 79 -6.88 13.54 16.60
CA GLU A 79 -6.44 13.13 15.26
C GLU A 79 -5.48 11.93 15.34
N CYS A 80 -5.62 11.00 14.41
CA CYS A 80 -4.78 9.80 14.36
C CYS A 80 -3.38 10.12 13.82
N ASP A 81 -2.38 9.40 14.32
CA ASP A 81 -1.03 9.44 13.79
C ASP A 81 -0.98 8.88 12.35
N VAL A 82 0.10 9.21 11.64
CA VAL A 82 0.34 8.70 10.28
C VAL A 82 0.38 7.17 10.28
N GLY A 83 -0.28 6.54 9.30
CA GLY A 83 -0.36 5.08 9.21
C GLY A 83 -1.56 4.44 9.91
N PHE A 84 -2.36 5.22 10.63
CA PHE A 84 -3.58 4.75 11.28
C PHE A 84 -4.82 5.13 10.49
N ALA A 85 -5.75 4.19 10.37
CA ALA A 85 -7.10 4.45 9.88
C ALA A 85 -8.03 4.79 11.05
N LYS A 86 -8.99 5.66 10.79
CA LYS A 86 -10.07 6.00 11.71
C LYS A 86 -11.13 4.92 11.63
N GLU A 87 -11.35 4.20 12.73
CA GLU A 87 -12.47 3.29 12.89
C GLU A 87 -13.54 3.98 13.73
N GLN A 88 -14.76 4.11 13.19
CA GLN A 88 -15.83 4.81 13.91
C GLN A 88 -16.18 4.08 15.21
N ASP A 89 -16.11 4.81 16.33
CA ASP A 89 -16.47 4.30 17.64
C ASP A 89 -17.83 4.87 18.06
N GLY A 90 -18.85 4.02 18.08
CA GLY A 90 -20.22 4.39 18.45
C GLY A 90 -21.00 5.17 17.39
N ILE A 91 -21.92 6.02 17.83
CA ILE A 91 -22.95 6.65 16.97
C ILE A 91 -22.47 7.97 16.34
N HIS A 92 -21.56 8.67 17.00
CA HIS A 92 -21.14 10.00 16.57
C HIS A 92 -19.98 9.92 15.58
N LYS A 93 -20.13 10.56 14.41
CA LYS A 93 -19.10 10.59 13.37
C LYS A 93 -17.75 11.19 13.80
N CYS A 94 -17.74 12.02 14.85
CA CYS A 94 -16.52 12.62 15.40
C CYS A 94 -15.80 11.73 16.41
N CYS A 95 -16.40 10.61 16.81
CA CYS A 95 -15.81 9.63 17.72
C CYS A 95 -15.28 8.46 16.90
N PHE A 96 -13.99 8.21 17.02
CA PHE A 96 -13.29 7.15 16.31
C PHE A 96 -12.08 6.65 17.12
N ASN A 97 -11.70 5.41 16.88
CA ASN A 97 -10.44 4.84 17.31
C ASN A 97 -9.44 4.84 16.16
N CYS A 98 -8.17 4.87 16.50
CA CYS A 98 -7.09 4.81 15.52
C CYS A 98 -6.57 3.37 15.48
N GLU A 99 -6.80 2.69 14.36
CA GLU A 99 -6.28 1.35 14.11
C GLU A 99 -5.13 1.38 13.12
N ILE A 100 -4.06 0.66 13.41
CA ILE A 100 -2.92 0.57 12.49
C ILE A 100 -3.33 -0.24 11.26
N CYS A 101 -3.06 0.29 10.06
CA CYS A 101 -3.32 -0.49 8.85
C CYS A 101 -2.44 -1.75 8.80
N PRO A 102 -3.00 -2.92 8.42
CA PRO A 102 -2.27 -4.18 8.36
C PRO A 102 -1.21 -4.19 7.25
N ASP A 103 -0.33 -5.19 7.28
CA ASP A 103 0.67 -5.41 6.24
C ASP A 103 0.04 -5.63 4.86
N GLY A 104 0.73 -5.18 3.82
CA GLY A 104 0.22 -5.19 2.45
C GLY A 104 -0.89 -4.17 2.17
N THR A 105 -1.21 -3.29 3.13
CA THR A 105 -2.13 -2.17 2.95
C THR A 105 -1.48 -0.82 3.29
N TYR A 106 -2.07 0.27 2.80
CA TYR A 106 -1.64 1.63 3.10
C TYR A 106 -2.84 2.55 3.28
N ILE A 107 -2.65 3.66 3.99
CA ILE A 107 -3.69 4.68 4.21
C ILE A 107 -3.34 5.98 3.49
N ASN A 108 -4.31 6.56 2.78
CA ASN A 108 -4.21 7.90 2.21
C ASN A 108 -5.10 8.86 3.02
N SER A 109 -4.59 9.36 4.15
CA SER A 109 -5.35 10.20 5.08
C SER A 109 -5.88 11.51 4.49
N THR A 110 -5.35 11.95 3.34
CA THR A 110 -5.84 13.18 2.65
C THR A 110 -7.10 12.90 1.83
N GLU A 111 -7.25 11.68 1.30
CA GLU A 111 -8.37 11.27 0.46
C GLU A 111 -9.44 10.54 1.27
N ASP A 112 -9.03 9.50 2.01
CA ASP A 112 -9.91 8.72 2.87
C ASP A 112 -9.15 8.29 4.14
N PRO A 113 -9.45 8.90 5.31
CA PRO A 113 -8.81 8.54 6.57
C PRO A 113 -9.45 7.30 7.24
N TYR A 114 -10.49 6.68 6.67
CA TYR A 114 -11.20 5.56 7.30
C TYR A 114 -10.83 4.19 6.73
N THR A 115 -10.32 4.13 5.49
CA THR A 115 -10.15 2.86 4.78
C THR A 115 -8.69 2.59 4.43
N CYS A 116 -8.12 1.49 4.93
CA CYS A 116 -6.84 0.98 4.45
C CYS A 116 -7.00 0.35 3.05
N VAL A 117 -6.17 0.77 2.10
CA VAL A 117 -6.19 0.32 0.71
C VAL A 117 -5.12 -0.75 0.49
N SER A 118 -5.47 -1.85 -0.16
CA SER A 118 -4.51 -2.91 -0.49
C SER A 118 -3.50 -2.46 -1.55
N CYS A 119 -2.24 -2.86 -1.37
CA CYS A 119 -1.20 -2.70 -2.39
C CYS A 119 -1.48 -3.55 -3.63
N LYS A 120 -0.89 -3.17 -4.76
CA LYS A 120 -0.90 -4.02 -5.96
C LYS A 120 -0.12 -5.32 -5.73
N GLU A 121 -0.38 -6.33 -6.55
CA GLU A 121 0.32 -7.63 -6.48
C GLU A 121 1.85 -7.52 -6.56
N THR A 122 2.37 -6.53 -7.30
CA THR A 122 3.82 -6.29 -7.44
C THR A 122 4.41 -5.45 -6.31
N GLU A 123 3.57 -4.99 -5.38
CA GLU A 123 3.92 -4.05 -4.33
C GLU A 123 3.65 -4.66 -2.95
N TRP A 124 4.25 -4.06 -1.93
CA TRP A 124 4.08 -4.44 -0.53
C TRP A 124 4.35 -3.24 0.38
N SER A 125 3.75 -3.27 1.57
CA SER A 125 3.90 -2.27 2.62
C SER A 125 3.94 -2.95 3.98
N ALA A 126 4.67 -2.35 4.92
CA ALA A 126 4.61 -2.75 6.33
C ALA A 126 3.33 -2.20 6.98
N ALA A 127 2.97 -2.75 8.14
CA ALA A 127 1.89 -2.21 8.94
C ALA A 127 2.11 -0.71 9.25
N GLY A 128 1.06 0.10 9.11
CA GLY A 128 1.13 1.54 9.31
C GLY A 128 1.82 2.34 8.19
N SER A 129 1.99 1.76 7.00
CA SER A 129 2.58 2.50 5.87
C SER A 129 1.57 3.46 5.22
N THR A 130 2.05 4.61 4.75
CA THR A 130 1.26 5.57 3.95
C THR A 130 1.42 5.37 2.44
N SER A 131 2.27 4.43 2.02
CA SER A 131 2.53 4.12 0.62
C SER A 131 3.02 2.70 0.44
N CYS A 132 2.76 2.12 -0.72
CA CYS A 132 3.30 0.83 -1.12
C CYS A 132 4.66 0.97 -1.80
N THR A 133 5.52 -0.03 -1.61
CA THR A 133 6.84 -0.13 -2.26
C THR A 133 6.89 -1.35 -3.15
N LEU A 134 7.70 -1.31 -4.22
CA LEU A 134 7.83 -2.45 -5.14
C LEU A 134 8.48 -3.63 -4.40
N ARG A 135 7.94 -4.84 -4.57
CA ARG A 135 8.51 -6.05 -3.96
C ARG A 135 9.92 -6.28 -4.49
N VAL A 136 10.83 -6.62 -3.58
CA VAL A 136 12.19 -7.01 -3.94
C VAL A 136 12.16 -8.45 -4.44
N VAL A 137 12.86 -8.70 -5.55
CA VAL A 137 13.02 -10.05 -6.09
C VAL A 137 14.09 -10.76 -5.27
N GLU A 138 13.70 -11.81 -4.56
CA GLU A 138 14.62 -12.71 -3.89
C GLU A 138 15.16 -13.74 -4.88
N TYR A 139 16.48 -13.91 -4.90
CA TYR A 139 17.16 -14.88 -5.76
C TYR A 139 18.48 -15.31 -5.10
N ILE A 140 18.99 -16.48 -5.50
CA ILE A 140 20.25 -17.02 -5.00
C ILE A 140 21.39 -16.48 -5.88
N PRO A 141 22.27 -15.60 -5.37
CA PRO A 141 23.37 -15.08 -6.17
C PRO A 141 24.44 -16.15 -6.42
N PHE A 142 25.21 -16.03 -7.51
CA PHE A 142 26.33 -16.94 -7.80
C PHE A 142 27.43 -16.94 -6.74
N THR A 143 27.48 -15.90 -5.91
CA THR A 143 28.44 -15.76 -4.80
C THR A 143 28.00 -16.51 -3.55
N ASP A 144 26.77 -17.04 -3.50
CA ASP A 144 26.30 -17.81 -2.37
C ASP A 144 27.08 -19.12 -2.22
N SER A 145 27.44 -19.47 -0.99
CA SER A 145 28.24 -20.67 -0.71
C SER A 145 27.56 -21.97 -1.17
N GLY A 146 26.24 -22.06 -1.01
CA GLY A 146 25.44 -23.20 -1.47
C GLY A 146 25.40 -23.26 -2.99
N ALA A 147 25.22 -22.11 -3.64
CA ALA A 147 25.27 -22.02 -5.11
C ALA A 147 26.63 -22.49 -5.65
N ILE A 148 27.74 -22.03 -5.08
CA ILE A 148 29.09 -22.42 -5.51
C ILE A 148 29.30 -23.92 -5.39
N LEU A 149 28.92 -24.53 -4.26
CA LEU A 149 29.04 -25.97 -4.04
C LEU A 149 28.26 -26.78 -5.09
N ILE A 150 27.02 -26.38 -5.35
CA ILE A 150 26.16 -27.03 -6.34
C ILE A 150 26.75 -26.90 -7.74
N MET A 151 27.27 -25.72 -8.10
CA MET A 151 27.86 -25.43 -9.41
C MET A 151 29.15 -26.21 -9.66
N VAL A 152 30.01 -26.32 -8.64
CA VAL A 152 31.23 -27.15 -8.71
C VAL A 152 30.86 -28.63 -8.86
N GLY A 153 29.86 -29.10 -8.12
CA GLY A 153 29.32 -30.46 -8.26
C GLY A 153 28.78 -30.73 -9.67
N ALA A 154 28.02 -29.79 -10.23
CA ALA A 154 27.50 -29.89 -11.60
C ALA A 154 28.62 -29.98 -12.64
N TRP A 155 29.67 -29.14 -12.52
CA TRP A 155 30.84 -29.24 -13.38
C TRP A 155 31.58 -30.58 -13.25
N ALA A 156 31.71 -31.11 -12.03
CA ALA A 156 32.33 -32.41 -11.80
C ALA A 156 31.53 -33.54 -12.50
N LEU A 157 30.20 -33.51 -12.42
CA LEU A 157 29.33 -34.47 -13.12
C LEU A 157 29.45 -34.35 -14.64
N VAL A 158 29.51 -33.13 -15.19
CA VAL A 158 29.76 -32.92 -16.62
C VAL A 158 31.12 -33.51 -17.01
N GLY A 159 32.16 -33.27 -16.22
CA GLY A 159 33.49 -33.85 -16.44
C GLY A 159 33.47 -35.38 -16.44
N LEU A 160 32.80 -36.00 -15.47
CA LEU A 160 32.67 -37.46 -15.37
C LEU A 160 31.89 -38.05 -16.55
N THR A 161 30.77 -37.44 -16.94
CA THR A 161 29.96 -37.90 -18.08
C THR A 161 30.73 -37.78 -19.40
N LEU A 162 31.50 -36.70 -19.59
CA LEU A 162 32.38 -36.54 -20.76
C LEU A 162 33.51 -37.58 -20.77
N ALA A 163 34.18 -37.82 -19.64
CA ALA A 163 35.24 -38.82 -19.54
C ALA A 163 34.70 -40.23 -19.86
N MET A 164 33.53 -40.59 -19.33
CA MET A 164 32.87 -41.85 -19.65
C MET A 164 32.47 -41.95 -21.11
N SER A 165 31.95 -40.88 -21.70
CA SER A 165 31.61 -40.80 -23.12
C SER A 165 32.85 -41.04 -24.01
N VAL A 166 33.98 -40.39 -23.71
CA VAL A 166 35.25 -40.58 -24.44
C VAL A 166 35.75 -42.02 -24.32
N LEU A 167 35.69 -42.61 -23.12
CA LEU A 167 36.11 -43.99 -22.90
C LEU A 167 35.26 -44.98 -23.73
N PHE A 168 33.94 -44.78 -23.77
CA PHE A 168 33.01 -45.57 -24.58
C PHE A 168 33.24 -45.36 -26.08
N ALA A 169 33.62 -44.14 -26.51
CA ALA A 169 33.93 -43.84 -27.91
C ALA A 169 35.20 -44.56 -28.38
N ILE A 170 36.28 -44.54 -27.58
CA ILE A 170 37.53 -45.26 -27.91
C ILE A 170 37.27 -46.77 -28.00
N ASN A 171 36.47 -47.32 -27.09
CA ASN A 171 36.17 -48.75 -27.02
C ASN A 171 34.88 -49.15 -27.77
N TYR A 172 34.40 -48.33 -28.71
CA TYR A 172 33.09 -48.49 -29.33
C TYR A 172 32.89 -49.85 -30.02
N ASN A 173 33.95 -50.42 -30.60
CA ASN A 173 33.90 -51.71 -31.29
C ASN A 173 33.99 -52.93 -30.35
N THR A 174 34.13 -52.71 -29.04
CA THR A 174 34.16 -53.82 -28.08
C THR A 174 32.75 -54.39 -27.88
N PRO A 175 32.59 -55.73 -27.73
CA PRO A 175 31.29 -56.35 -27.52
C PRO A 175 30.59 -55.82 -26.26
N VAL A 176 31.37 -55.39 -25.25
CA VAL A 176 30.87 -54.80 -24.00
C VAL A 176 30.06 -53.52 -24.26
N VAL A 177 30.59 -52.56 -25.04
CA VAL A 177 29.90 -51.29 -25.33
C VAL A 177 28.68 -51.50 -26.21
N ARG A 178 28.75 -52.42 -27.17
CA ARG A 178 27.60 -52.77 -28.04
C ARG A 178 26.47 -53.42 -27.28
N SER A 179 26.76 -54.34 -26.36
CA SER A 179 25.74 -54.99 -25.53
C SER A 179 25.12 -54.06 -24.49
N ALA A 180 25.85 -53.06 -24.00
CA ALA A 180 25.35 -52.09 -23.01
C ALA A 180 24.37 -51.05 -23.59
N GLY A 181 24.28 -50.90 -24.91
CA GLY A 181 23.37 -49.95 -25.57
C GLY A 181 23.97 -49.19 -26.76
N GLY A 182 25.28 -49.36 -27.02
CA GLY A 182 25.95 -48.81 -28.20
C GLY A 182 25.70 -47.30 -28.39
N PRO A 183 25.09 -46.86 -29.51
CA PRO A 183 24.84 -45.44 -29.79
C PRO A 183 23.89 -44.77 -28.79
N MET A 184 22.99 -45.52 -28.13
CA MET A 184 22.04 -44.97 -27.17
C MET A 184 22.72 -44.48 -25.88
N CYS A 185 23.85 -45.09 -25.48
CA CYS A 185 24.62 -44.64 -24.32
C CYS A 185 25.16 -43.21 -24.49
N PHE A 186 25.56 -42.83 -25.71
CA PHE A 186 26.01 -41.46 -26.00
C PHE A 186 24.88 -40.44 -25.86
N LEU A 187 23.66 -40.82 -26.27
CA LEU A 187 22.48 -39.98 -26.06
C LEU A 187 22.20 -39.77 -24.57
N ILE A 188 22.31 -40.83 -23.76
CA ILE A 188 22.14 -40.74 -22.30
C ILE A 188 23.20 -39.83 -21.68
N PHE A 189 24.48 -39.97 -22.04
CA PHE A 189 25.54 -39.08 -21.55
C PHE A 189 25.29 -37.62 -21.96
N GLY A 190 24.78 -37.38 -23.17
CA GLY A 190 24.36 -36.05 -23.62
C GLY A 190 23.21 -35.48 -22.78
N CYS A 191 22.18 -36.28 -22.50
CA CYS A 191 21.07 -35.85 -21.64
C CYS A 191 21.55 -35.55 -20.21
N LEU A 192 22.43 -36.39 -19.64
CA LEU A 192 22.97 -36.19 -18.30
C LEU A 192 23.81 -34.92 -18.19
N SER A 193 24.62 -34.61 -19.20
CA SER A 193 25.40 -33.38 -19.23
C SER A 193 24.50 -32.14 -19.36
N LEU A 194 23.48 -32.18 -20.23
CA LEU A 194 22.48 -31.10 -20.35
C LEU A 194 21.67 -30.90 -19.06
N CYS A 195 21.32 -31.98 -18.36
CA CYS A 195 20.66 -31.89 -17.05
C CYS A 195 21.58 -31.28 -15.99
N SER A 196 22.88 -31.59 -16.03
CA SER A 196 23.85 -31.02 -15.09
C SER A 196 24.07 -29.52 -15.38
N LEU A 197 24.09 -29.13 -16.65
CA LEU A 197 24.22 -27.74 -17.07
C LEU A 197 22.98 -26.88 -16.80
N SER A 198 21.79 -27.47 -16.65
CA SER A 198 20.58 -26.67 -16.39
C SER A 198 20.56 -26.02 -15.01
N VAL A 199 21.29 -26.59 -14.06
CA VAL A 199 21.47 -26.10 -12.69
C VAL A 199 21.98 -24.66 -12.67
N PHE A 200 22.79 -24.27 -13.66
CA PHE A 200 23.36 -22.93 -13.78
C PHE A 200 22.29 -21.84 -14.00
N PHE A 201 21.17 -22.18 -14.63
CA PHE A 201 20.08 -21.23 -14.91
C PHE A 201 19.19 -20.95 -13.69
N TYR A 202 19.39 -21.65 -12.58
CA TYR A 202 18.66 -21.41 -11.31
C TYR A 202 19.31 -20.32 -10.45
N PHE A 203 20.57 -19.98 -10.72
CA PHE A 203 21.33 -19.00 -9.95
C PHE A 203 21.42 -17.65 -10.65
N GLY A 204 21.58 -16.60 -9.86
CA GLY A 204 21.63 -15.22 -10.33
C GLY A 204 20.25 -14.58 -10.48
N LYS A 205 20.23 -13.33 -10.94
CA LYS A 205 18.99 -12.57 -11.11
C LYS A 205 18.15 -13.19 -12.23
N PRO A 206 16.85 -13.47 -12.02
CA PRO A 206 16.01 -14.06 -13.04
C PRO A 206 15.91 -13.11 -14.25
N THR A 207 16.26 -13.64 -15.42
CA THR A 207 16.06 -13.00 -16.72
C THR A 207 15.04 -13.79 -17.52
N THR A 208 14.39 -13.15 -18.50
CA THR A 208 13.41 -13.81 -19.37
C THR A 208 13.98 -15.06 -20.03
N SER A 209 15.23 -15.01 -20.50
CA SER A 209 15.92 -16.15 -21.09
C SER A 209 16.13 -17.29 -20.08
N PHE A 210 16.57 -16.99 -18.86
CA PHE A 210 16.79 -18.01 -17.83
C PHE A 210 15.46 -18.66 -17.40
N CYS A 211 14.39 -17.87 -17.27
CA CYS A 211 13.06 -18.39 -16.97
C CYS A 211 12.55 -19.33 -18.08
N ILE A 212 12.74 -19.00 -19.35
CA ILE A 212 12.33 -19.87 -20.45
C ILE A 212 13.12 -21.18 -20.40
N LEU A 213 14.46 -21.11 -20.30
CA LEU A 213 15.32 -22.30 -20.26
C LEU A 213 14.97 -23.23 -19.09
N ARG A 214 14.71 -22.66 -17.91
CA ARG A 214 14.29 -23.42 -16.72
C ARG A 214 12.99 -24.20 -16.97
N ASN A 215 11.95 -23.50 -17.42
CA ASN A 215 10.64 -24.11 -17.70
C ASN A 215 10.72 -25.17 -18.82
N THR A 216 11.50 -24.92 -19.88
CA THR A 216 11.64 -25.88 -20.98
C THR A 216 12.34 -27.16 -20.54
N GLN A 217 13.34 -27.05 -19.66
CA GLN A 217 14.11 -28.21 -19.19
C GLN A 217 13.32 -29.05 -18.19
N GLU A 218 12.59 -28.42 -17.27
CA GLU A 218 11.69 -29.11 -16.33
C GLU A 218 10.63 -29.93 -17.08
N TYR A 219 10.06 -29.35 -18.14
CA TYR A 219 9.10 -30.04 -19.01
C TYR A 219 9.73 -31.25 -19.72
N PHE A 220 10.94 -31.08 -20.27
CA PHE A 220 11.65 -32.15 -20.97
C PHE A 220 12.05 -33.31 -20.04
N GLN A 221 12.52 -33.00 -18.82
CA GLN A 221 12.83 -34.01 -17.80
C GLN A 221 11.58 -34.76 -17.34
N GLY A 222 10.44 -34.07 -17.18
CA GLY A 222 9.16 -34.69 -16.86
C GLY A 222 8.68 -35.66 -17.95
N LEU A 223 8.86 -35.31 -19.22
CA LEU A 223 8.56 -36.20 -20.34
C LEU A 223 9.46 -37.44 -20.38
N ILE A 224 10.77 -37.29 -20.15
CA ILE A 224 11.71 -38.42 -20.08
C ILE A 224 11.31 -39.38 -18.97
N GLN A 225 11.02 -38.87 -17.76
CA GLN A 225 10.63 -39.72 -16.63
C GLN A 225 9.34 -40.49 -16.91
N ASN A 226 8.34 -39.83 -17.49
CA ASN A 226 7.10 -40.50 -17.91
C ASN A 226 7.40 -41.60 -18.94
N TYR A 227 8.22 -41.33 -19.95
CA TYR A 227 8.56 -42.31 -20.98
C TYR A 227 9.33 -43.53 -20.44
N THR A 228 10.28 -43.32 -19.52
CA THR A 228 10.99 -44.43 -18.85
C THR A 228 10.08 -45.27 -17.97
N LYS A 229 9.08 -44.67 -17.31
CA LYS A 229 8.08 -45.42 -16.54
C LYS A 229 7.22 -46.30 -17.44
N THR A 230 6.79 -45.78 -18.59
CA THR A 230 5.94 -46.52 -19.55
C THR A 230 6.67 -47.71 -20.19
N MET A 231 7.99 -47.67 -20.34
CA MET A 231 8.77 -48.81 -20.86
C MET A 231 9.16 -49.84 -19.79
N SER A 232 9.01 -49.51 -18.50
CA SER A 232 9.32 -50.40 -17.38
C SER A 232 8.13 -51.24 -16.90
N GLN A 233 7.01 -51.17 -17.61
CA GLN A 233 5.74 -51.84 -17.32
C GLN A 233 5.35 -52.71 -18.52
#